data_AF-V5GTS7-F1
#
_entry.id   AF-V5GTS7-F1
#
_cell.length_a   1.000
_cell.length_b   1.000
_cell.length_c   1.000
_cell.angle_alpha   90.00
_cell.angle_beta   90.00
_cell.angle_gamma   90.00
#
_symmetry.space_group_name_H-M   'P 1'
#
loop_
_entity.id
_entity.type
_entity.pdbx_description
1 polymer ?
#
loop_
_entity_poly.entity_id
_entity_poly.type
_entity_poly.pdbx_seq_one_letter_code
_entity_poly.pdbx_strand_id
1 'polypeptide(L)'
;PVLSDEETACEEHFVKTTTRDSEGRFVVSLPLKSPVTKLGESFKEASKRFLSLESKLSKRPVFKRMHVDFMREYAQLGHMEKVKTAKDELCYYMPHKGVLREESITTKLRVVFDGSAPTSSGFSLNHLQIAGPTIQQDLLSILLRFRQHKYVVAADIAKMYRQVLLEPEQRCLQRVLWRENPEDELEVWELKTVTYGTTSASFLVIRCIFQLAEENSVNQPELAQLSNPISTLTTY
;
A
#
# COMPACT_ATOMS: atom_id res chain seq x y z
N PRO A 1 6.81 16.31 18.84
CA PRO A 1 7.87 16.67 17.88
C PRO A 1 7.35 17.78 16.95
N VAL A 2 8.19 18.75 16.61
CA VAL A 2 7.83 19.75 15.59
C VAL A 2 7.94 19.05 14.24
N LEU A 3 6.85 19.04 13.47
CA LEU A 3 6.83 18.48 12.12
C LEU A 3 7.60 19.40 11.17
N SER A 4 8.31 18.83 10.21
CA SER A 4 8.84 19.62 9.08
C SER A 4 7.70 20.14 8.19
N ASP A 5 8.02 21.11 7.32
CA ASP A 5 7.04 21.67 6.37
C ASP A 5 6.48 20.59 5.44
N GLU A 6 7.31 19.65 4.97
CA GLU A 6 6.86 18.52 4.14
C GLU A 6 5.94 17.57 4.92
N GLU A 7 6.26 17.27 6.19
CA GLU A 7 5.42 16.42 7.04
C GLU A 7 4.07 17.08 7.36
N THR A 8 4.08 18.39 7.61
CA THR A 8 2.88 19.19 7.84
C THR A 8 1.99 19.21 6.59
N ALA A 9 2.58 19.47 5.42
CA ALA A 9 1.84 19.43 4.15
C ALA A 9 1.24 18.04 3.86
N CYS A 10 1.92 16.96 4.25
CA CYS A 10 1.41 15.59 4.12
C CYS A 10 0.19 15.34 5.01
N GLU A 11 0.22 15.82 6.26
CA GLU A 11 -0.90 15.72 7.20
C GLU A 11 -2.09 16.55 6.72
N GLU A 12 -1.87 17.81 6.31
CA GLU A 12 -2.92 18.67 5.75
C GLU A 12 -3.55 18.05 4.49
N HIS A 13 -2.73 17.48 3.61
CA HIS A 13 -3.19 16.76 2.42
C HIS A 13 -4.07 15.57 2.82
N PHE A 14 -3.64 14.76 3.80
CA PHE A 14 -4.42 13.62 4.27
C PHE A 14 -5.79 14.06 4.80
N VAL A 15 -5.83 15.04 5.71
CA VAL A 15 -7.08 15.54 6.31
C VAL A 15 -8.02 16.09 5.25
N LYS A 16 -7.48 16.78 4.24
CA LYS A 16 -8.28 17.41 3.18
C LYS A 16 -8.84 16.42 2.16
N THR A 17 -8.12 15.34 1.87
CA THR A 17 -8.42 14.47 0.71
C THR A 17 -8.93 13.09 1.09
N THR A 18 -8.79 12.67 2.34
CA THR A 18 -9.23 11.34 2.77
C THR A 18 -10.74 11.30 2.98
N THR A 19 -11.38 10.28 2.43
CA THR A 19 -12.82 10.06 2.54
C THR A 19 -13.14 8.62 2.95
N ARG A 20 -14.43 8.29 3.09
CA ARG A 20 -14.93 6.93 3.30
C ARG A 20 -15.77 6.51 2.10
N ASP A 21 -15.63 5.27 1.66
CA ASP A 21 -16.58 4.68 0.71
C ASP A 21 -17.88 4.25 1.41
N SER A 22 -18.83 3.72 0.62
CA SER A 22 -20.11 3.21 1.13
C SER A 22 -20.00 2.02 2.08
N GLU A 23 -18.86 1.32 2.08
CA GLU A 23 -18.57 0.18 2.96
C GLU A 23 -17.79 0.62 4.22
N GLY A 24 -17.52 1.91 4.36
CA GLY A 24 -16.77 2.48 5.49
C GLY A 24 -15.26 2.30 5.37
N ARG A 25 -14.71 1.95 4.21
CA ARG A 25 -13.26 1.90 4.00
C ARG A 25 -12.70 3.29 3.72
N PHE A 26 -11.51 3.57 4.22
CA PHE A 26 -10.80 4.80 3.87
C PHE A 26 -10.40 4.80 2.40
N VAL A 27 -10.64 5.93 1.74
CA VAL A 27 -10.15 6.24 0.39
C VAL A 27 -9.17 7.40 0.54
N VAL A 28 -7.90 7.19 0.21
CA VAL A 28 -6.83 8.18 0.36
C VAL A 28 -6.26 8.60 -0.99
N SER A 29 -5.82 9.85 -1.07
CA SER A 29 -5.01 10.36 -2.18
C SER A 29 -3.52 10.32 -1.83
N LEU A 30 -2.68 9.94 -2.79
CA LEU A 30 -1.21 10.00 -2.69
C LEU A 30 -0.75 11.45 -2.47
N PRO A 31 0.07 11.72 -1.44
CA PRO A 31 0.65 13.04 -1.20
C PRO A 31 1.81 13.28 -2.15
N LEU A 32 1.57 14.00 -3.26
CA LEU A 32 2.57 14.25 -4.30
C LEU A 32 3.26 15.60 -4.08
N LYS A 33 4.59 15.61 -3.92
CA LYS A 33 5.44 16.82 -3.87
C LYS A 33 5.89 17.33 -5.23
N SER A 34 5.50 16.65 -6.30
CA SER A 34 5.82 17.04 -7.66
C SER A 34 4.71 16.62 -8.60
N PRO A 35 4.46 17.39 -9.68
CA PRO A 35 3.42 17.05 -10.61
C PRO A 35 3.75 15.72 -11.30
N VAL A 36 2.69 14.95 -11.57
CA VAL A 36 2.78 13.64 -12.23
C VAL A 36 3.49 13.75 -13.59
N THR A 37 3.38 14.90 -14.26
CA THR A 37 4.04 15.21 -15.54
C THR A 37 5.57 15.09 -15.54
N LYS A 38 6.23 15.01 -14.38
CA LYS A 38 7.67 14.69 -14.30
C LYS A 38 7.97 13.23 -14.61
N LEU A 39 7.00 12.33 -14.46
CA LEU A 39 7.18 10.93 -14.82
C LEU A 39 7.27 10.81 -16.34
N GLY A 40 8.25 10.03 -16.79
CA GLY A 40 8.35 9.57 -18.17
C GLY A 40 7.57 8.28 -18.41
N GLU A 41 7.91 7.63 -19.52
CA GLU A 41 7.38 6.34 -19.94
C GLU A 41 7.92 5.22 -19.03
N SER A 42 7.07 4.28 -18.59
CA SER A 42 7.43 3.18 -17.67
C SER A 42 6.97 1.80 -18.13
N PHE A 43 6.05 1.72 -19.08
CA PHE A 43 5.51 0.48 -19.64
C PHE A 43 6.60 -0.39 -20.26
N LYS A 44 7.53 0.18 -21.06
CA LYS A 44 8.57 -0.62 -21.72
C LYS A 44 9.46 -1.36 -20.71
N GLU A 45 9.90 -0.66 -19.67
CA GLU A 45 10.75 -1.26 -18.63
C GLU A 45 9.97 -2.24 -17.76
N ALA A 46 8.73 -1.91 -17.38
CA ALA A 46 7.85 -2.83 -16.65
C ALA A 46 7.58 -4.11 -17.45
N SER A 47 7.33 -4.00 -18.75
CA SER A 47 7.08 -5.13 -19.66
C SER A 47 8.32 -6.02 -19.78
N LYS A 48 9.49 -5.42 -20.00
CA LYS A 48 10.77 -6.16 -20.02
C LYS A 48 11.00 -6.93 -18.72
N ARG A 49 10.74 -6.31 -17.57
CA ARG A 49 10.88 -6.96 -16.25
C ARG A 49 9.84 -8.05 -16.04
N PHE A 50 8.61 -7.86 -16.51
CA PHE A 50 7.57 -8.88 -16.46
C PHE A 50 7.94 -10.11 -17.30
N LEU A 51 8.40 -9.94 -18.54
CA LEU A 51 8.82 -11.07 -19.39
C LEU A 51 9.99 -11.86 -18.78
N SER A 52 10.91 -11.16 -18.11
CA SER A 52 11.97 -11.81 -17.32
C SER A 52 11.42 -12.61 -16.14
N LEU A 53 10.45 -12.05 -15.41
CA LEU A 53 9.74 -12.75 -14.34
C LEU A 53 9.01 -13.99 -14.91
N GLU A 54 8.30 -13.87 -16.02
CA GLU A 54 7.58 -14.96 -16.67
C GLU A 54 8.53 -16.10 -17.08
N SER A 55 9.67 -15.79 -17.68
CA SER A 55 10.72 -16.77 -18.00
C SER A 55 11.28 -17.47 -16.75
N LYS A 56 11.33 -16.77 -15.61
CA LYS A 56 11.72 -17.36 -14.32
C LYS A 56 10.62 -18.26 -13.74
N LEU A 57 9.36 -17.86 -13.88
CA LEU A 57 8.20 -18.63 -13.43
C LEU A 57 8.08 -19.95 -14.21
N SER A 58 8.29 -19.94 -15.54
CA SER A 58 8.22 -21.15 -16.37
C SER A 58 9.24 -22.22 -15.96
N LYS A 59 10.42 -21.81 -15.50
CA LYS A 59 11.49 -22.71 -15.03
C LYS A 59 11.27 -23.22 -13.59
N ARG A 60 10.30 -22.68 -12.84
CA ARG A 60 10.10 -22.98 -11.41
C ARG A 60 8.60 -23.19 -11.11
N PRO A 61 8.05 -24.40 -11.39
CA PRO A 61 6.61 -24.66 -11.29
C PRO A 61 5.99 -24.33 -9.93
N VAL A 62 6.67 -24.68 -8.83
CA VAL A 62 6.19 -24.39 -7.46
C VAL A 62 6.13 -22.88 -7.20
N PHE A 63 7.18 -22.15 -7.58
CA PHE A 63 7.24 -20.69 -7.45
C PHE A 63 6.20 -20.01 -8.35
N LYS A 64 5.98 -20.53 -9.57
CA LYS A 64 4.91 -20.09 -10.46
C LYS A 64 3.54 -20.22 -9.81
N ARG A 65 3.21 -21.41 -9.31
CA ARG A 65 1.92 -21.66 -8.66
C ARG A 65 1.66 -20.67 -7.52
N MET A 66 2.62 -20.49 -6.62
CA MET A 66 2.48 -19.56 -5.51
C MET A 66 2.30 -18.10 -5.96
N HIS A 67 2.98 -17.70 -7.04
CA HIS A 67 2.85 -16.35 -7.58
C HIS A 67 1.48 -16.13 -8.23
N VAL A 68 1.02 -17.10 -9.02
CA VAL A 68 -0.31 -17.09 -9.64
C VAL A 68 -1.40 -17.06 -8.56
N ASP A 69 -1.29 -17.91 -7.55
CA ASP A 69 -2.23 -17.97 -6.43
C ASP A 69 -2.31 -16.62 -5.70
N PHE A 70 -1.17 -15.96 -5.47
CA PHE A 70 -1.15 -14.61 -4.90
C PHE A 70 -1.88 -13.60 -5.79
N MET A 71 -1.60 -13.57 -7.09
CA MET A 71 -2.20 -12.59 -8.01
C MET A 71 -3.71 -12.81 -8.16
N ARG A 72 -4.15 -14.08 -8.20
CA ARG A 72 -5.57 -14.45 -8.19
C ARG A 72 -6.27 -14.02 -6.91
N GLU A 73 -5.70 -14.32 -5.74
CA GLU A 73 -6.25 -13.89 -4.45
C GLU A 73 -6.35 -12.35 -4.40
N TYR A 74 -5.31 -11.64 -4.88
CA TYR A 74 -5.27 -10.18 -4.89
C TYR A 74 -6.40 -9.59 -5.76
N ALA A 75 -6.67 -10.17 -6.93
CA ALA A 75 -7.79 -9.79 -7.78
C ALA A 75 -9.16 -10.17 -7.19
N GLN A 76 -9.30 -11.40 -6.64
CA GLN A 76 -10.55 -11.89 -6.04
C GLN A 76 -10.99 -11.06 -4.82
N LEU A 77 -10.03 -10.58 -4.02
CA LEU A 77 -10.28 -9.67 -2.90
C LEU A 77 -10.60 -8.22 -3.36
N GLY A 78 -10.69 -7.98 -4.66
CA GLY A 78 -11.00 -6.67 -5.23
C GLY A 78 -9.90 -5.62 -4.99
N HIS A 79 -8.65 -6.05 -4.74
CA HIS A 79 -7.52 -5.16 -4.51
C HIS A 79 -6.86 -4.69 -5.82
N MET A 80 -7.15 -5.36 -6.94
CA MET A 80 -6.76 -4.92 -8.28
C MET A 80 -7.88 -5.17 -9.27
N GLU A 81 -7.90 -4.42 -10.37
CA GLU A 81 -8.86 -4.60 -11.46
C GLU A 81 -8.18 -4.49 -12.83
N LYS A 82 -8.69 -5.24 -13.81
CA LYS A 82 -8.18 -5.21 -15.19
C LYS A 82 -8.61 -3.91 -15.85
N VAL A 83 -7.66 -3.20 -16.46
CA VAL A 83 -7.95 -1.98 -17.21
C VAL A 83 -8.63 -2.34 -18.52
N LYS A 84 -9.87 -1.87 -18.71
CA LYS A 84 -10.67 -2.14 -19.92
C LYS A 84 -10.36 -1.19 -21.07
N THR A 85 -9.99 0.05 -20.75
CA THR A 85 -9.69 1.09 -21.73
C THR A 85 -8.43 1.81 -21.28
N ALA A 86 -7.39 1.81 -22.12
CA ALA A 86 -6.24 2.67 -21.90
C ALA A 86 -6.72 4.11 -22.07
N LYS A 87 -6.98 4.81 -20.96
CA LYS A 87 -7.10 6.27 -21.02
C LYS A 87 -5.73 6.86 -21.37
N ASP A 88 -5.71 7.92 -22.18
CA ASP A 88 -4.52 8.74 -22.50
C ASP A 88 -4.01 9.56 -21.29
N GLU A 89 -4.21 9.04 -20.09
CA GLU A 89 -3.71 9.64 -18.85
C GLU A 89 -2.24 9.24 -18.64
N LEU A 90 -1.49 10.10 -17.97
CA LEU A 90 -0.09 9.82 -17.65
C LEU A 90 -0.02 8.77 -16.54
N CYS A 91 0.34 7.54 -16.92
CA CYS A 91 0.29 6.37 -16.06
C CYS A 91 1.69 5.90 -15.62
N TYR A 92 1.74 5.20 -14.49
CA TYR A 92 2.97 4.59 -13.99
C TYR A 92 2.81 3.08 -13.82
N TYR A 93 3.65 2.34 -14.54
CA TYR A 93 3.68 0.88 -14.54
C TYR A 93 4.77 0.39 -13.60
N MET A 94 4.37 -0.14 -12.44
CA MET A 94 5.26 -0.76 -11.46
C MET A 94 5.68 -2.15 -11.92
N PRO A 95 6.99 -2.41 -12.02
CA PRO A 95 7.50 -3.76 -12.05
C PRO A 95 7.13 -4.49 -10.75
N HIS A 96 6.99 -5.81 -10.80
CA HIS A 96 6.77 -6.60 -9.60
C HIS A 96 7.58 -7.89 -9.62
N LYS A 97 7.81 -8.47 -8.45
CA LYS A 97 8.57 -9.71 -8.28
C LYS A 97 8.08 -10.52 -7.08
N GLY A 98 8.13 -11.84 -7.19
CA GLY A 98 7.89 -12.72 -6.05
C GLY A 98 9.11 -12.79 -5.13
N VAL A 99 8.88 -12.63 -3.82
CA VAL A 99 9.87 -12.82 -2.76
C VAL A 99 9.40 -13.96 -1.86
N LEU A 100 10.25 -14.97 -1.70
CA LEU A 100 10.00 -16.06 -0.75
C LEU A 100 10.34 -15.58 0.66
N ARG A 101 9.46 -15.92 1.61
CA ARG A 101 9.71 -15.80 3.05
C ARG A 101 9.66 -17.19 3.62
N GLU A 102 10.80 -17.88 3.63
CA GLU A 102 10.90 -19.28 4.05
C GLU A 102 10.45 -19.48 5.50
N GLU A 103 10.63 -18.46 6.33
CA GLU A 103 10.18 -18.41 7.74
C GLU A 103 8.68 -18.13 7.91
N SER A 104 7.94 -17.80 6.84
CA SER A 104 6.50 -17.54 6.94
C SER A 104 5.70 -18.83 6.93
N ILE A 105 5.03 -19.09 8.04
CA ILE A 105 4.15 -20.27 8.22
C ILE A 105 2.92 -20.20 7.29
N THR A 106 2.35 -19.01 7.09
CA THR A 106 1.05 -18.82 6.40
C THR A 106 1.17 -18.41 4.94
N THR A 107 2.17 -17.61 4.55
CA THR A 107 2.36 -17.14 3.16
C THR A 107 3.83 -17.18 2.76
N LYS A 108 4.26 -18.32 2.23
CA LYS A 108 5.66 -18.53 1.83
C LYS A 108 6.11 -17.62 0.68
N LEU A 109 5.21 -17.02 -0.11
CA LEU A 109 5.52 -16.05 -1.16
C LEU A 109 4.68 -14.78 -1.04
N ARG A 110 5.33 -13.62 -1.26
CA ARG A 110 4.68 -12.32 -1.44
C ARG A 110 5.14 -11.67 -2.73
N VAL A 111 4.24 -11.02 -3.46
CA VAL A 111 4.61 -10.21 -4.64
C VAL A 111 4.93 -8.79 -4.19
N VAL A 112 6.10 -8.27 -4.50
CA VAL A 112 6.49 -6.90 -4.19
C VAL A 112 6.34 -6.07 -5.45
N PHE A 113 5.64 -4.94 -5.34
CA PHE A 113 5.49 -3.93 -6.39
C PHE A 113 6.53 -2.84 -6.18
N ASP A 114 7.28 -2.51 -7.24
CA ASP A 114 8.44 -1.62 -7.18
C ASP A 114 8.05 -0.19 -7.59
N GLY A 115 7.64 0.62 -6.62
CA GLY A 115 7.36 2.06 -6.79
C GLY A 115 8.63 2.92 -6.96
N SER A 116 9.82 2.34 -6.83
CA SER A 116 11.10 3.04 -6.98
C SER A 116 11.69 2.90 -8.39
N ALA A 117 11.10 2.09 -9.26
CA ALA A 117 11.59 1.88 -10.62
C ALA A 117 11.62 3.21 -11.42
N PRO A 118 12.76 3.64 -11.97
CA PRO A 118 12.82 4.87 -12.73
C PRO A 118 12.05 4.73 -14.04
N THR A 119 11.35 5.79 -14.42
CA THR A 119 10.77 5.98 -15.75
C THR A 119 11.84 6.46 -16.75
N SER A 120 11.48 6.67 -18.01
CA SER A 120 12.37 7.23 -19.03
C SER A 120 12.90 8.64 -18.69
N SER A 121 12.26 9.38 -17.78
CA SER A 121 12.74 10.68 -17.29
C SER A 121 13.72 10.56 -16.12
N GLY A 122 13.96 9.36 -15.61
CA GLY A 122 14.78 9.10 -14.41
C GLY A 122 14.01 9.22 -13.09
N PHE A 123 12.82 9.82 -13.08
CA PHE A 123 11.97 9.89 -11.89
C PHE A 123 11.14 8.59 -11.71
N SER A 124 10.79 8.28 -10.46
CA SER A 124 9.91 7.16 -10.10
C SER A 124 8.73 7.67 -9.27
N LEU A 125 7.69 6.85 -9.09
CA LEU A 125 6.55 7.21 -8.25
C LEU A 125 6.99 7.63 -6.83
N ASN A 126 7.95 6.91 -6.26
CA ASN A 126 8.49 7.21 -4.93
C ASN A 126 9.21 8.57 -4.84
N HIS A 127 9.85 9.04 -5.92
CA HIS A 127 10.44 10.38 -5.96
C HIS A 127 9.39 11.49 -5.91
N LEU A 128 8.18 11.22 -6.42
CA LEU A 128 7.09 12.20 -6.47
C LEU A 128 6.29 12.27 -5.17
N GLN A 129 6.40 11.28 -4.29
CA GLN A 129 5.62 11.22 -3.05
C GLN A 129 6.33 11.88 -1.86
N ILE A 130 5.54 12.38 -0.92
CA ILE A 130 5.97 12.79 0.42
C ILE A 130 5.85 11.58 1.35
N ALA A 131 6.85 11.31 2.19
CA ALA A 131 6.81 10.14 3.09
C ALA A 131 5.76 10.29 4.20
N GLY A 132 5.50 11.54 4.62
CA GLY A 132 4.74 11.85 5.82
C GLY A 132 5.55 11.58 7.09
N PRO A 133 5.07 12.09 8.24
CA PRO A 133 5.75 11.89 9.51
C PRO A 133 5.74 10.43 9.94
N THR A 134 6.76 10.06 10.72
CA THR A 134 6.76 8.77 11.41
C THR A 134 5.78 8.83 12.59
N ILE A 135 4.55 8.37 12.39
CA ILE A 135 3.52 8.30 13.45
C ILE A 135 3.67 7.01 14.29
N GLN A 136 4.49 6.05 13.85
CA GLN A 136 4.74 4.85 14.63
C GLN A 136 5.47 5.19 15.93
N GLN A 137 4.93 4.70 17.03
CA GLN A 137 5.63 4.77 18.30
C GLN A 137 6.81 3.81 18.32
N ASP A 138 7.82 4.23 19.07
CA ASP A 138 8.99 3.40 19.33
C ASP A 138 8.62 2.08 20.01
N LEU A 139 9.26 0.99 19.56
CA LEU A 139 8.97 -0.37 20.02
C LEU A 139 9.23 -0.54 21.51
N LEU A 140 10.32 0.06 22.04
CA LEU A 140 10.62 -0.01 23.46
C LEU A 140 9.50 0.66 24.28
N SER A 141 9.00 1.80 23.82
CA SER A 141 7.88 2.52 24.42
C SER A 141 6.57 1.70 24.40
N ILE A 142 6.32 0.92 23.36
CA ILE A 142 5.20 -0.05 23.30
C ILE A 142 5.41 -1.17 24.33
N LEU A 143 6.60 -1.80 24.35
CA LEU A 143 6.91 -2.92 25.25
C LEU A 143 6.88 -2.52 26.73
N LEU A 144 7.35 -1.31 27.08
CA LEU A 144 7.31 -0.81 28.45
C LEU A 144 5.86 -0.60 28.93
N ARG A 145 4.98 -0.04 28.10
CA ARG A 145 3.55 0.09 28.43
C ARG A 145 2.86 -1.25 28.57
N PHE A 146 3.16 -2.22 27.70
CA PHE A 146 2.61 -3.57 27.81
C PHE A 146 2.94 -4.22 29.16
N ARG A 147 4.11 -3.93 29.73
CA ARG A 147 4.54 -4.43 31.04
C ARG A 147 3.85 -3.75 32.23
N GLN A 148 3.21 -2.61 32.04
CA GLN A 148 2.50 -1.90 33.12
C GLN A 148 1.11 -2.49 33.41
N HIS A 149 0.57 -3.34 32.52
CA HIS A 149 -0.76 -3.90 32.66
C HIS A 149 -0.71 -5.41 32.88
N LYS A 150 -1.62 -5.92 33.74
CA LYS A 150 -1.74 -7.35 34.05
C LYS A 150 -2.30 -8.17 32.87
N TYR A 151 -3.14 -7.54 32.05
CA TYR A 151 -3.79 -8.14 30.88
C TYR A 151 -3.62 -7.20 29.68
N VAL A 152 -3.34 -7.77 28.51
CA VAL A 152 -3.16 -7.03 27.25
C VAL A 152 -3.93 -7.74 26.15
N VAL A 153 -4.63 -6.96 25.33
CA VAL A 153 -5.28 -7.45 24.11
C VAL A 153 -4.38 -7.08 22.92
N ALA A 154 -4.09 -8.06 22.07
CA ALA A 154 -3.34 -7.86 20.84
C ALA A 154 -4.12 -8.44 19.67
N ALA A 155 -4.16 -7.71 18.57
CA ALA A 155 -4.81 -8.13 17.33
C ALA A 155 -3.93 -7.78 16.12
N ASP A 156 -3.99 -8.62 15.08
CA ASP A 156 -3.32 -8.38 13.81
C ASP A 156 -4.32 -7.80 12.79
N ILE A 157 -3.98 -6.68 12.17
CA ILE A 157 -4.76 -6.13 11.06
C ILE A 157 -4.31 -6.85 9.79
N ALA A 158 -4.98 -7.97 9.51
CA ALA A 158 -4.71 -8.79 8.35
C ALA A 158 -4.72 -7.94 7.07
N LYS A 159 -3.61 -7.98 6.33
CA LYS A 159 -3.42 -7.23 5.08
C LYS A 159 -3.66 -5.72 5.23
N MET A 160 -3.20 -5.09 6.33
CA MET A 160 -3.43 -3.67 6.67
C MET A 160 -3.41 -2.69 5.49
N TYR A 161 -2.36 -2.73 4.64
CA TYR A 161 -2.24 -1.81 3.50
C TYR A 161 -3.39 -1.96 2.49
N ARG A 162 -3.88 -3.18 2.34
CA ARG A 162 -4.97 -3.52 1.43
C ARG A 162 -6.35 -3.15 1.97
N GLN A 163 -6.44 -2.71 3.23
CA GLN A 163 -7.69 -2.22 3.82
C GLN A 163 -7.98 -0.77 3.41
N VAL A 164 -6.96 0.00 3.02
CA VAL A 164 -7.11 1.38 2.58
C VAL A 164 -7.13 1.45 1.05
N LEU A 165 -8.18 2.04 0.50
CA LEU A 165 -8.37 2.27 -0.93
C LEU A 165 -7.61 3.53 -1.39
N LEU A 166 -7.24 3.52 -2.66
CA LEU A 166 -6.68 4.68 -3.34
C LEU A 166 -7.79 5.41 -4.13
N GLU A 167 -7.69 6.73 -4.15
CA GLU A 167 -8.48 7.62 -5.01
C GLU A 167 -8.50 7.09 -6.46
N PRO A 168 -9.68 6.87 -7.07
CA PRO A 168 -9.81 6.29 -8.41
C PRO A 168 -8.93 6.97 -9.47
N GLU A 169 -8.86 8.30 -9.47
CA GLU A 169 -8.12 9.12 -10.42
C GLU A 169 -6.60 8.92 -10.32
N GLN A 170 -6.10 8.41 -9.18
CA GLN A 170 -4.67 8.16 -8.96
C GLN A 170 -4.29 6.69 -9.12
N ARG A 171 -5.23 5.78 -9.34
CA ARG A 171 -4.95 4.34 -9.55
C ARG A 171 -4.11 4.07 -10.81
N CYS A 172 -4.18 4.96 -11.79
CA CYS A 172 -3.34 4.93 -12.98
C CYS A 172 -1.83 5.05 -12.66
N LEU A 173 -1.48 5.57 -11.48
CA LEU A 173 -0.11 5.61 -10.96
C LEU A 173 0.33 4.30 -10.30
N GLN A 174 -0.57 3.34 -10.13
CA GLN A 174 -0.30 2.03 -9.57
C GLN A 174 -0.69 0.93 -10.57
N ARG A 175 -0.23 1.02 -11.82
CA ARG A 175 -0.47 -0.03 -12.82
C ARG A 175 0.58 -1.14 -12.75
N VAL A 176 0.18 -2.35 -13.08
CA VAL A 176 1.06 -3.52 -13.21
C VAL A 176 0.69 -4.31 -14.45
N LEU A 177 1.66 -5.03 -15.01
CA LEU A 177 1.45 -5.91 -16.16
C LEU A 177 1.36 -7.34 -15.66
N TRP A 178 0.35 -8.10 -16.05
CA TRP A 178 0.20 -9.47 -15.58
C TRP A 178 -0.57 -10.32 -16.59
N ARG A 179 -0.13 -11.56 -16.75
CA ARG A 179 -0.87 -12.65 -17.40
C ARG A 179 -0.47 -13.97 -16.76
N GLU A 180 -1.37 -14.92 -16.73
CA GLU A 180 -1.11 -16.21 -16.12
C GLU A 180 -0.42 -17.18 -17.10
N ASN A 181 -0.87 -17.18 -18.36
CA ASN A 181 -0.29 -18.01 -19.41
C ASN A 181 0.49 -17.15 -20.41
N PRO A 182 1.67 -17.59 -20.86
CA PRO A 182 2.46 -16.87 -21.86
C PRO A 182 1.76 -16.69 -23.23
N GLU A 183 0.77 -17.54 -23.53
CA GLU A 183 -0.03 -17.45 -24.75
C GLU A 183 -1.13 -16.38 -24.65
N ASP A 184 -1.47 -15.95 -23.44
CA ASP A 184 -2.46 -14.90 -23.23
C ASP A 184 -1.87 -13.53 -23.60
N GLU A 185 -2.72 -12.60 -24.01
CA GLU A 185 -2.30 -11.20 -24.17
C GLU A 185 -1.80 -10.63 -22.85
N LEU A 186 -0.77 -9.78 -22.90
CA LEU A 186 -0.25 -9.12 -21.71
C LEU A 186 -1.24 -8.07 -21.23
N GLU A 187 -1.85 -8.31 -20.07
CA GLU A 187 -2.90 -7.44 -19.55
C GLU A 187 -2.33 -6.35 -18.64
N VAL A 188 -3.05 -5.22 -18.60
CA VAL A 188 -2.79 -4.13 -17.68
C VAL A 188 -3.79 -4.18 -16.54
N TRP A 189 -3.29 -4.07 -15.32
CA TRP A 189 -4.08 -4.07 -14.10
C TRP A 189 -3.78 -2.82 -13.26
N GLU A 190 -4.79 -2.30 -12.58
CA GLU A 190 -4.67 -1.18 -11.62
C GLU A 190 -4.82 -1.69 -10.19
N LEU A 191 -3.90 -1.30 -9.31
CA LEU A 191 -3.99 -1.60 -7.88
C LEU A 191 -4.88 -0.56 -7.21
N LYS A 192 -5.95 -1.02 -6.57
CA LYS A 192 -7.00 -0.19 -5.96
C LYS A 192 -6.68 0.24 -4.52
N THR A 193 -5.70 -0.41 -3.87
CA THR A 193 -5.37 -0.18 -2.46
C THR A 193 -4.01 0.49 -2.32
N VAL A 194 -3.72 1.04 -1.15
CA VAL A 194 -2.37 1.53 -0.83
C VAL A 194 -1.36 0.39 -1.00
N THR A 195 -0.34 0.61 -1.84
CA THR A 195 0.66 -0.39 -2.17
C THR A 195 1.87 -0.28 -1.25
N TYR A 196 2.19 -1.33 -0.50
CA TYR A 196 3.40 -1.34 0.32
C TYR A 196 4.66 -1.19 -0.55
N GLY A 197 5.66 -0.49 -0.01
CA GLY A 197 6.88 -0.18 -0.76
C GLY A 197 6.82 1.16 -1.50
N THR A 198 5.67 1.86 -1.49
CA THR A 198 5.62 3.27 -1.88
C THR A 198 5.98 4.19 -0.71
N THR A 199 6.56 5.35 -1.01
CA THR A 199 7.13 6.29 -0.03
C THR A 199 6.12 6.70 1.07
N SER A 200 4.87 6.98 0.70
CA SER A 200 3.82 7.43 1.63
C SER A 200 3.01 6.31 2.28
N ALA A 201 3.18 5.05 1.85
CA ALA A 201 2.27 3.96 2.19
C ALA A 201 2.10 3.76 3.71
N SER A 202 3.21 3.79 4.45
CA SER A 202 3.19 3.55 5.90
C SER A 202 2.46 4.67 6.63
N PHE A 203 2.72 5.93 6.29
CA PHE A 203 2.02 7.07 6.87
C PHE A 203 0.52 6.98 6.60
N LEU A 204 0.10 6.80 5.33
CA LEU A 204 -1.31 6.80 4.94
C LEU A 204 -2.13 5.75 5.71
N VAL A 205 -1.62 4.52 5.79
CA VAL A 205 -2.36 3.41 6.44
C VAL A 205 -2.41 3.60 7.94
N ILE A 206 -1.34 4.07 8.55
CA ILE A 206 -1.28 4.26 10.00
C ILE A 206 -2.13 5.46 10.41
N ARG A 207 -2.07 6.55 9.64
CA ARG A 207 -2.91 7.72 9.89
C ARG A 207 -4.39 7.39 9.78
N CYS A 208 -4.80 6.50 8.87
CA CYS A 208 -6.16 5.96 8.83
C CYS A 208 -6.56 5.25 10.13
N ILE A 209 -5.64 4.48 10.75
CA ILE A 209 -5.91 3.83 12.05
C ILE A 209 -6.11 4.88 13.16
N PHE A 210 -5.28 5.91 13.19
CA PHE A 210 -5.46 7.04 14.11
C PHE A 210 -6.77 7.79 13.87
N GLN A 211 -7.10 8.05 12.61
CA GLN A 211 -8.35 8.71 12.22
C GLN A 211 -9.56 7.90 12.68
N LEU A 212 -9.51 6.57 12.53
CA LEU A 212 -10.55 5.67 13.04
C LEU A 212 -10.67 5.77 14.57
N ALA A 213 -9.56 5.86 15.30
CA ALA A 213 -9.57 6.03 16.75
C ALA A 213 -10.16 7.37 17.18
N GLU A 214 -9.80 8.45 16.50
CA GLU A 214 -10.33 9.81 16.72
C GLU A 214 -11.84 9.84 16.47
N GLU A 215 -12.33 9.28 15.36
CA GLU A 215 -13.75 9.20 15.02
C GLU A 215 -14.57 8.42 16.05
N ASN A 216 -14.00 7.34 16.60
CA ASN A 216 -14.68 6.53 17.61
C ASN A 216 -14.55 7.07 19.04
N SER A 217 -13.65 8.03 19.29
CA SER A 217 -13.42 8.56 20.64
C SER A 217 -14.66 9.22 21.27
N VAL A 218 -15.55 9.75 20.42
CA VAL A 218 -16.78 10.41 20.86
C VAL A 218 -17.90 9.41 21.17
N ASN A 219 -18.02 8.34 20.38
CA ASN A 219 -19.16 7.43 20.43
C ASN A 219 -18.86 6.12 21.17
N GLN A 220 -17.60 5.67 21.15
CA GLN A 220 -17.13 4.40 21.71
C GLN A 220 -15.71 4.58 22.29
N PRO A 221 -15.57 5.32 23.40
CA PRO A 221 -14.27 5.69 23.95
C PRO A 221 -13.40 4.48 24.33
N GLU A 222 -14.00 3.37 24.76
CA GLU A 222 -13.28 2.11 25.05
C GLU A 222 -12.66 1.49 23.80
N LEU A 223 -13.35 1.54 22.65
CA LEU A 223 -12.83 1.04 21.37
C LEU A 223 -11.80 2.00 20.76
N ALA A 224 -11.99 3.31 20.94
CA ALA A 224 -11.03 4.33 20.55
C ALA A 224 -9.66 4.11 21.22
N GLN A 225 -9.65 3.80 22.53
CA GLN A 225 -8.43 3.46 23.27
C GLN A 225 -7.70 2.22 22.71
N LEU A 226 -8.44 1.21 22.22
CA LEU A 226 -7.85 0.02 21.61
C LEU A 226 -7.27 0.31 20.21
N SER A 227 -7.92 1.18 19.45
CA SER A 227 -7.49 1.56 18.11
C SER A 227 -6.44 2.67 18.07
N ASN A 228 -6.24 3.42 19.16
CA ASN A 228 -5.23 4.45 19.27
C ASN A 228 -3.89 3.82 19.69
N PRO A 229 -2.86 3.79 18.82
CA PRO A 229 -1.54 3.33 19.22
C PRO A 229 -0.98 4.14 20.40
N ILE A 230 -1.38 5.41 20.55
CA ILE A 230 -0.84 6.35 21.52
C ILE A 230 -1.53 6.29 22.90
N SER A 231 -2.81 5.95 23.01
CA SER A 231 -3.58 6.12 24.26
C SER A 231 -4.08 4.82 24.89
N THR A 232 -3.20 4.04 25.49
CA THR A 232 -3.56 3.17 26.63
C THR A 232 -3.33 3.94 27.94
N LEU A 233 -4.03 5.07 28.09
CA LEU A 233 -4.09 5.84 29.35
C LEU A 233 -5.49 6.43 29.48
N THR A 234 -6.45 5.60 29.89
CA THR A 234 -7.48 6.01 30.86
C THR A 234 -8.15 4.78 31.45
N THR A 235 -7.66 4.42 32.65
CA THR A 235 -8.40 3.88 33.80
C THR A 235 -9.44 2.78 33.57
N TYR A 236 -9.11 1.57 34.03
CA TYR A 236 -9.90 0.81 35.02
C TYR A 236 -8.95 0.09 35.97
#